data_AF-A0A9D7WLJ4-F1
#
_entry.id   AF-A0A9D7WLJ4-F1
#
_cell.length_a   1.000
_cell.length_b   1.000
_cell.length_c   1.000
_cell.angle_alpha   90.00
_cell.angle_beta   90.00
_cell.angle_gamma   90.00
#
_symmetry.space_group_name_H-M   'P 1'
#
loop_
_entity.id
_entity.type
_entity.pdbx_description
1 polymer ?
#
loop_
_entity_poly.entity_id
_entity_poly.type
_entity_poly.pdbx_seq_one_letter_code
_entity_poly.pdbx_strand_id
1 'polypeptide(L)'
;MADVKNFGLKGISNDVQLGKGGGRFKWVSASDRYEFTGSDGSTLKAIRAANVDVQGSLLSDDITSSSVTVNGDAVITGDLTVNGSTTTVSSTNTTISDALLELGTGTTGTPSNDVGLVIERGDSDNVFLGWDESEDKVVFGTGTFTGSSTGALTYTAADMQAAGITGSSFTGASGASITAFLDEDNMASDSATAVPTQQSVKAFVDGEVSTLNSTITTANTNMLTYVNTANTNMKAYVDGLDRDDDLAFTGDDGTGRTLDLDGGTLTIAGGTGITSASGASSVTLGLDNTAVSAGNYGSATAVATFTVDAQGRLTAAGEASITTSLTIQSDDAADNVVALATDKLKLLGGLNITSSNSADDVTFAMDTTLTGMTAGTFSGQVQAGTLTDGTASISSGSATGLVNVTASGIVSFGTLTDSG
;
A
#
# COMPACT_ATOMS: atom_id res chain seq x y z
N MET A 1 127.86 51.33 46.57
CA MET A 1 127.75 51.44 45.10
C MET A 1 126.45 52.15 44.82
N ALA A 2 126.52 53.34 44.21
CA ALA A 2 125.33 54.06 43.82
C ALA A 2 124.62 53.27 42.72
N ASP A 3 123.34 52.96 42.91
CA ASP A 3 122.49 52.52 41.82
C ASP A 3 122.47 53.66 40.80
N VAL A 4 123.20 53.49 39.69
CA VAL A 4 123.07 54.38 38.54
C VAL A 4 121.74 54.05 37.87
N LYS A 5 120.65 54.60 38.41
CA LYS A 5 119.29 54.25 37.97
C LYS A 5 118.95 54.77 36.57
N ASN A 6 119.69 55.76 36.06
CA ASN A 6 119.38 56.41 34.78
C ASN A 6 120.66 56.56 33.93
N PHE A 7 121.09 55.49 33.25
CA PHE A 7 122.08 55.62 32.18
C PHE A 7 121.36 56.03 30.89
N GLY A 8 121.32 57.33 30.59
CA GLY A 8 120.77 57.85 29.33
C GLY A 8 121.87 57.99 28.28
N LEU A 9 121.79 57.24 27.18
CA LEU A 9 122.64 57.46 26.01
C LEU A 9 122.01 58.58 25.16
N LYS A 10 122.49 59.82 25.29
CA LYS A 10 122.06 60.98 24.50
C LYS A 10 123.20 61.41 23.56
N GLY A 11 122.93 61.53 22.27
CA GLY A 11 123.87 62.08 21.28
C GLY A 11 124.80 61.08 20.58
N ILE A 12 124.56 59.76 20.71
CA ILE A 12 125.23 58.78 19.84
C ILE A 12 124.65 58.86 18.43
N SER A 13 125.51 59.11 17.45
CA SER A 13 125.04 59.67 16.18
C SER A 13 124.38 58.67 15.24
N ASN A 14 124.53 57.34 15.34
CA ASN A 14 123.88 56.43 14.38
C ASN A 14 123.59 54.99 14.85
N ASP A 15 124.34 54.38 15.78
CA ASP A 15 124.13 52.98 16.21
C ASP A 15 124.69 52.67 17.63
N VAL A 16 124.05 51.75 18.35
CA VAL A 16 124.58 51.10 19.56
C VAL A 16 125.08 49.70 19.19
N GLN A 17 126.37 49.43 19.38
CA GLN A 17 126.93 48.10 19.17
C GLN A 17 126.51 47.16 20.31
N LEU A 18 125.79 46.10 19.97
CA LEU A 18 125.36 45.03 20.86
C LEU A 18 126.41 43.91 20.88
N GLY A 19 127.35 44.04 21.81
CA GLY A 19 128.38 43.03 22.09
C GLY A 19 129.56 43.00 21.10
N LYS A 20 130.60 42.24 21.45
CA LYS A 20 131.84 42.11 20.67
C LYS A 20 131.67 41.48 19.27
N GLY A 21 130.50 40.88 19.00
CA GLY A 21 130.18 40.17 17.76
C GLY A 21 129.53 41.02 16.66
N GLY A 22 129.29 42.31 16.90
CA GLY A 22 128.91 43.26 15.84
C GLY A 22 127.42 43.43 15.57
N GLY A 23 126.51 42.96 16.43
CA GLY A 23 125.09 43.35 16.34
C GLY A 23 124.92 44.84 16.58
N ARG A 24 123.91 45.47 15.98
CA ARG A 24 123.63 46.90 16.09
C ARG A 24 122.15 47.16 16.36
N PHE A 25 121.87 48.10 17.24
CA PHE A 25 120.56 48.72 17.41
C PHE A 25 120.61 50.14 16.86
N LYS A 26 119.78 50.44 15.87
CA LYS A 26 119.83 51.69 15.12
C LYS A 26 118.43 52.25 14.86
N TRP A 27 118.27 53.56 15.03
CA TRP A 27 117.12 54.28 14.49
C TRP A 27 117.31 54.51 12.99
N VAL A 28 116.33 54.11 12.19
CA VAL A 28 116.31 54.30 10.73
C VAL A 28 115.22 55.29 10.39
N SER A 29 115.60 56.56 10.21
CA SER A 29 114.65 57.66 9.95
C SER A 29 113.84 57.48 8.67
N ALA A 30 114.39 56.81 7.66
CA ALA A 30 113.68 56.54 6.39
C ALA A 30 112.50 55.57 6.56
N SER A 31 112.56 54.69 7.56
CA SER A 31 111.56 53.64 7.81
C SER A 31 110.81 53.86 9.13
N ASP A 32 111.06 55.00 9.79
CA ASP A 32 110.49 55.41 11.09
C ASP A 32 110.49 54.30 12.15
N ARG A 33 111.60 53.55 12.26
CA ARG A 33 111.71 52.40 13.16
C ARG A 33 113.11 52.18 13.69
N TYR A 34 113.18 51.41 14.77
CA TYR A 34 114.42 50.80 15.23
C TYR A 34 114.67 49.47 14.52
N GLU A 35 115.91 49.21 14.14
CA GLU A 35 116.34 47.96 13.53
C GLU A 35 117.43 47.28 14.35
N PHE A 36 117.33 45.96 14.42
CA PHE A 36 118.33 45.07 14.99
C PHE A 36 119.04 44.33 13.86
N THR A 37 120.26 44.74 13.54
CA THR A 37 121.02 44.21 12.41
C THR A 37 122.37 43.63 12.84
N GLY A 38 122.92 42.74 12.01
CA GLY A 38 124.31 42.32 12.09
C GLY A 38 125.28 43.44 11.68
N SER A 39 126.58 43.18 11.84
CA SER A 39 127.63 44.11 11.44
C SER A 39 127.67 44.33 9.92
N ASP A 40 127.17 43.36 9.16
CA ASP A 40 127.02 43.36 7.71
C ASP A 40 125.70 43.98 7.22
N GLY A 41 124.80 44.36 8.12
CA GLY A 41 123.49 44.94 7.79
C GLY A 41 122.37 43.91 7.56
N SER A 42 122.62 42.61 7.73
CA SER A 42 121.56 41.58 7.74
C SER A 42 120.69 41.67 9.01
N THR A 43 119.48 41.12 9.01
CA THR A 43 118.66 41.01 10.24
C THR A 43 119.30 40.06 11.24
N LEU A 44 119.26 40.38 12.54
CA LEU A 44 119.75 39.45 13.57
C LEU A 44 118.93 38.15 13.56
N LYS A 45 119.61 36.99 13.67
CA LYS A 45 118.98 35.67 13.54
C LYS A 45 117.98 35.30 14.63
N ALA A 46 118.12 35.83 15.86
CA ALA A 46 117.17 35.57 16.95
C ALA A 46 117.28 36.64 18.05
N ILE A 47 116.14 37.03 18.61
CA ILE A 47 116.04 37.84 19.84
C ILE A 47 115.34 36.97 20.89
N ARG A 48 115.91 36.89 22.09
CA ARG A 48 115.29 36.20 23.24
C ARG A 48 114.88 37.24 24.28
N ALA A 49 113.58 37.34 24.52
CA ALA A 49 113.00 38.16 25.58
C ALA A 49 112.05 37.27 26.40
N ALA A 50 111.87 37.58 27.68
CA ALA A 50 110.88 36.87 28.50
C ALA A 50 109.46 37.24 28.04
N ASN A 51 109.17 38.54 28.06
CA ASN A 51 107.93 39.12 27.57
C ASN A 51 108.26 40.22 26.58
N VAL A 52 107.40 40.39 25.58
CA VAL A 52 107.43 41.54 24.67
C VAL A 52 106.09 42.26 24.84
N ASP A 53 106.14 43.48 25.36
CA ASP A 53 104.97 44.36 25.46
C ASP A 53 104.96 45.29 24.23
N VAL A 54 103.89 45.26 23.45
CA VAL A 54 103.74 46.04 22.22
C VAL A 54 102.50 46.90 22.37
N GLN A 55 102.69 48.22 22.48
CA GLN A 55 101.61 49.21 22.60
C GLN A 55 100.84 49.44 21.27
N GLY A 56 101.10 48.63 20.25
CA GLY A 56 100.60 48.79 18.88
C GLY A 56 100.57 47.44 18.15
N SER A 57 100.81 47.45 16.84
CA SER A 57 100.77 46.23 16.04
C SER A 57 102.10 45.46 16.10
N LEU A 58 102.01 44.15 16.35
CA LEU A 58 103.09 43.23 16.02
C LEU A 58 102.93 42.80 14.56
N LEU A 59 103.90 43.15 13.72
CA LEU A 59 103.94 42.73 12.33
C LEU A 59 104.87 41.52 12.22
N SER A 60 104.28 40.33 12.10
CA SER A 60 104.99 39.06 11.94
C SER A 60 104.16 38.14 11.04
N ASP A 61 104.83 37.51 10.07
CA ASP A 61 104.29 36.50 9.17
C ASP A 61 104.61 35.06 9.64
N ASP A 62 105.47 34.91 10.64
CA ASP A 62 105.89 33.63 11.22
C ASP A 62 105.75 33.67 12.74
N ILE A 63 104.57 33.29 13.22
CA ILE A 63 104.30 33.06 14.63
C ILE A 63 104.21 31.55 14.86
N THR A 64 105.30 30.96 15.34
CA THR A 64 105.30 29.57 15.80
C THR A 64 105.23 29.55 17.33
N SER A 65 104.09 29.10 17.89
CA SER A 65 103.87 28.98 19.34
C SER A 65 103.18 27.66 19.68
N SER A 66 103.42 27.13 20.88
CA SER A 66 102.67 25.97 21.41
C SER A 66 101.20 26.32 21.68
N SER A 67 100.92 27.58 21.99
CA SER A 67 99.58 28.10 22.20
C SER A 67 99.51 29.59 21.88
N VAL A 68 98.40 30.03 21.32
CA VAL A 68 98.07 31.44 21.13
C VAL A 68 96.82 31.70 21.96
N THR A 69 96.91 32.58 22.95
CA THR A 69 95.77 32.98 23.79
C THR A 69 95.45 34.44 23.53
N VAL A 70 94.20 34.73 23.21
CA VAL A 70 93.70 36.09 22.97
C VAL A 70 92.64 36.38 24.02
N ASN A 71 92.93 37.31 24.94
CA ASN A 71 92.01 37.67 26.03
C ASN A 71 90.88 38.61 25.58
N GLY A 72 91.00 39.19 24.39
CA GLY A 72 89.96 39.98 23.73
C GLY A 72 89.50 39.30 22.44
N ASP A 73 89.19 40.10 21.43
CA ASP A 73 88.69 39.59 20.16
C ASP A 73 89.83 39.22 19.21
N ALA A 74 89.65 38.11 18.48
CA ALA A 74 90.49 37.74 17.36
C ALA A 74 89.74 38.03 16.05
N VAL A 75 90.41 38.69 15.09
CA VAL A 75 89.89 38.88 13.73
C VAL A 75 90.87 38.24 12.76
N ILE A 76 90.40 37.27 11.98
CA ILE A 76 91.16 36.62 10.93
C ILE A 76 90.62 37.10 9.59
N THR A 77 91.41 37.88 8.85
CA THR A 77 91.01 38.44 7.54
C THR A 77 91.32 37.51 6.37
N GLY A 78 92.19 36.52 6.59
CA GLY A 78 92.48 35.45 5.64
C GLY A 78 91.73 34.17 6.00
N ASP A 79 92.20 33.06 5.44
CA ASP A 79 91.63 31.75 5.71
C ASP A 79 92.09 31.21 7.07
N LEU A 80 91.20 30.50 7.76
CA LEU A 80 91.52 29.73 8.96
C LEU A 80 91.62 28.25 8.59
N THR A 81 92.84 27.71 8.61
CA THR A 81 93.08 26.27 8.48
C THR A 81 93.38 25.68 9.86
N VAL A 82 92.59 24.68 10.28
CA VAL A 82 92.78 23.97 11.55
C VAL A 82 93.22 22.54 11.26
N ASN A 83 94.50 22.24 11.49
CA ASN A 83 95.06 20.89 11.38
C ASN A 83 95.13 20.23 12.77
N GLY A 84 93.98 19.83 13.28
CA GLY A 84 93.83 19.18 14.58
C GLY A 84 92.69 18.17 14.57
N SER A 85 92.52 17.42 15.66
CA SER A 85 91.43 16.44 15.78
C SER A 85 90.07 17.07 16.10
N THR A 86 90.04 18.31 16.61
CA THR A 86 88.81 18.99 17.00
C THR A 86 88.90 20.49 16.76
N THR A 87 87.75 21.09 16.48
CA THR A 87 87.50 22.54 16.56
C THR A 87 86.32 22.73 17.51
N THR A 88 86.49 23.47 18.60
CA THR A 88 85.41 23.77 19.55
C THR A 88 85.04 25.24 19.48
N VAL A 89 83.77 25.52 19.18
CA VAL A 89 83.22 26.89 19.17
C VAL A 89 82.15 27.00 20.24
N SER A 90 82.47 27.66 21.34
CA SER A 90 81.52 27.94 22.42
C SER A 90 81.02 29.37 22.30
N SER A 91 79.92 29.54 21.58
CA SER A 91 79.24 30.82 21.34
C SER A 91 77.74 30.66 21.57
N THR A 92 77.00 31.76 21.77
CA THR A 92 75.53 31.70 21.83
C THR A 92 74.92 31.34 20.48
N ASN A 93 75.50 31.88 19.39
CA ASN A 93 75.09 31.59 18.02
C ASN A 93 76.35 31.48 17.14
N THR A 94 76.30 30.60 16.15
CA THR A 94 77.30 30.52 15.08
C THR A 94 76.62 30.84 13.76
N THR A 95 77.15 31.80 13.01
CA THR A 95 76.71 32.09 11.64
C THR A 95 77.71 31.46 10.68
N ILE A 96 77.23 30.61 9.80
CA ILE A 96 78.00 30.00 8.72
C ILE A 96 77.45 30.59 7.42
N SER A 97 78.30 31.29 6.67
CA SER A 97 77.92 31.89 5.38
C SER A 97 78.11 30.94 4.21
N ASP A 98 78.69 29.77 4.45
CA ASP A 98 78.98 28.77 3.42
C ASP A 98 77.70 28.17 2.85
N ALA A 99 77.70 27.92 1.54
CA ALA A 99 76.58 27.27 0.87
C ALA A 99 76.49 25.77 1.17
N LEU A 100 77.62 25.15 1.55
CA LEU A 100 77.74 23.73 1.82
C LEU A 100 78.54 23.51 3.09
N LEU A 101 78.12 22.50 3.86
CA LEU A 101 78.91 21.93 4.94
C LEU A 101 79.25 20.49 4.54
N GLU A 102 80.51 20.27 4.17
CA GLU A 102 81.00 18.94 3.80
C GLU A 102 81.33 18.13 5.05
N LEU A 103 80.69 16.96 5.20
CA LEU A 103 80.91 16.03 6.29
C LEU A 103 81.56 14.75 5.74
N GLY A 104 82.46 14.14 6.51
CA GLY A 104 83.11 12.88 6.11
C GLY A 104 84.13 12.98 4.96
N THR A 105 84.69 14.19 4.71
CA THR A 105 85.65 14.41 3.62
C THR A 105 86.85 13.44 3.72
N GLY A 106 87.25 12.87 2.59
CA GLY A 106 88.37 11.92 2.53
C GLY A 106 88.06 10.47 2.94
N THR A 107 86.79 10.12 3.20
CA THR A 107 86.40 8.72 3.44
C THR A 107 86.66 7.84 2.20
N THR A 108 87.27 6.67 2.40
CA THR A 108 87.56 5.69 1.32
C THR A 108 87.09 4.29 1.70
N GLY A 109 86.66 3.47 0.73
CA GLY A 109 86.12 2.13 0.97
C GLY A 109 84.59 2.15 1.16
N THR A 110 84.02 1.11 1.77
CA THR A 110 82.62 1.11 2.19
C THR A 110 82.51 1.94 3.48
N PRO A 111 81.75 3.04 3.50
CA PRO A 111 81.55 3.81 4.72
C PRO A 111 80.92 2.95 5.81
N SER A 112 81.30 3.19 7.06
CA SER A 112 80.82 2.42 8.23
C SER A 112 80.27 3.29 9.36
N ASN A 113 80.40 4.60 9.22
CA ASN A 113 79.99 5.57 10.22
C ASN A 113 78.86 6.40 9.63
N ASP A 114 77.82 6.60 10.41
CA ASP A 114 76.79 7.55 10.05
C ASP A 114 77.35 8.97 10.10
N VAL A 115 76.84 9.83 9.21
CA VAL A 115 77.30 11.21 9.08
C VAL A 115 76.11 12.16 9.17
N GLY A 116 76.24 13.21 9.97
CA GLY A 116 75.14 14.15 10.15
C GLY A 116 75.35 15.11 11.30
N LEU A 117 74.24 15.63 11.80
CA LEU A 117 74.15 16.59 12.88
C LEU A 117 73.53 15.90 14.10
N VAL A 118 74.19 16.04 15.25
CA VAL A 118 73.64 15.65 16.55
C VAL A 118 73.18 16.90 17.28
N ILE A 119 71.93 16.90 17.71
CA ILE A 119 71.33 17.94 18.54
C ILE A 119 71.23 17.40 19.96
N GLU A 120 72.11 17.88 20.83
CA GLU A 120 72.13 17.54 22.25
C GLU A 120 70.93 18.18 22.98
N ARG A 121 70.16 17.39 23.73
CA ARG A 121 68.89 17.83 24.36
C ARG A 121 68.87 17.68 25.87
N GLY A 122 70.04 17.60 26.51
CA GLY A 122 70.18 17.44 27.95
C GLY A 122 69.93 16.00 28.38
N ASP A 123 69.01 15.78 29.32
CA ASP A 123 68.70 14.44 29.85
C ASP A 123 67.75 13.62 28.96
N SER A 124 67.19 14.22 27.91
CA SER A 124 66.37 13.53 26.92
C SER A 124 67.23 12.94 25.80
N ASP A 125 66.68 11.97 25.07
CA ASP A 125 67.31 11.47 23.85
C ASP A 125 67.62 12.62 22.87
N ASN A 126 68.86 12.59 22.39
CA ASN A 126 69.41 13.49 21.40
C ASN A 126 68.80 13.23 20.03
N VAL A 127 68.83 14.22 19.14
CA VAL A 127 68.27 14.09 17.79
C VAL A 127 69.41 13.97 16.78
N PHE A 128 69.31 12.99 15.89
CA PHE A 128 70.21 12.81 14.75
C PHE A 128 69.48 13.17 13.46
N LEU A 129 70.11 14.04 12.67
CA LEU A 129 69.73 14.36 11.30
C LEU A 129 70.92 13.98 10.42
N GLY A 130 70.82 12.88 9.67
CA GLY A 130 71.95 12.42 8.89
C GLY A 130 71.69 11.22 8.00
N TRP A 131 72.74 10.82 7.29
CA TRP A 131 72.76 9.60 6.49
C TRP A 131 73.13 8.43 7.39
N ASP A 132 72.29 7.40 7.37
CA ASP A 132 72.53 6.11 8.01
C ASP A 132 73.06 5.13 6.97
N GLU A 133 74.31 4.69 7.13
CA GLU A 133 74.98 3.76 6.21
C GLU A 133 74.47 2.32 6.32
N SER A 134 73.77 1.98 7.42
CA SER A 134 73.18 0.67 7.62
C SER A 134 71.78 0.54 7.03
N GLU A 135 71.03 1.65 6.94
CA GLU A 135 69.69 1.70 6.34
C GLU A 135 69.62 2.35 4.94
N ASP A 136 70.75 2.85 4.42
CA ASP A 136 70.90 3.50 3.10
C ASP A 136 69.92 4.65 2.85
N LYS A 137 69.69 5.49 3.86
CA LYS A 137 68.77 6.63 3.75
C LYS A 137 69.10 7.77 4.71
N VAL A 138 68.53 8.93 4.43
CA VAL A 138 68.48 10.04 5.39
C VAL A 138 67.47 9.72 6.47
N VAL A 139 67.87 9.89 7.72
CA VAL A 139 67.06 9.56 8.89
C VAL A 139 66.93 10.76 9.81
N PHE A 140 65.76 10.84 10.42
CA PHE A 140 65.47 11.72 11.54
C PHE A 140 65.16 10.81 12.71
N GLY A 141 66.02 10.79 13.72
CA GLY A 141 65.91 9.83 14.80
C GLY A 141 66.29 10.40 16.15
N THR A 142 65.78 9.80 17.22
CA THR A 142 66.18 10.08 18.60
C THR A 142 66.94 8.91 19.20
N GLY A 143 67.93 9.18 20.04
CA GLY A 143 68.67 8.16 20.78
C GLY A 143 69.67 8.74 21.77
N THR A 144 70.58 7.89 22.25
CA THR A 144 71.58 8.25 23.28
C THR A 144 72.96 8.59 22.72
N PHE A 145 73.07 8.74 21.40
CA PHE A 145 74.31 9.14 20.71
C PHE A 145 74.70 10.57 21.09
N THR A 146 75.99 10.88 21.03
CA THR A 146 76.53 12.22 21.25
C THR A 146 77.40 12.66 20.08
N GLY A 147 77.87 13.91 20.08
CA GLY A 147 78.87 14.38 19.10
C GLY A 147 80.20 13.58 19.09
N SER A 148 80.43 12.69 20.05
CA SER A 148 81.59 11.77 20.08
C SER A 148 81.26 10.34 19.62
N SER A 149 79.99 10.03 19.35
CA SER A 149 79.57 8.72 18.86
C SER A 149 80.09 8.46 17.44
N THR A 150 80.39 7.20 17.16
CA THR A 150 80.94 6.73 15.87
C THR A 150 80.28 5.40 15.47
N GLY A 151 80.40 4.99 14.21
CA GLY A 151 79.78 3.78 13.69
C GLY A 151 78.32 3.98 13.29
N ALA A 152 77.59 2.88 13.14
CA ALA A 152 76.15 2.89 12.91
C ALA A 152 75.42 3.28 14.21
N LEU A 153 74.64 4.35 14.16
CA LEU A 153 73.87 4.87 15.27
C LEU A 153 72.55 4.11 15.38
N THR A 154 72.19 3.75 16.61
CA THR A 154 70.85 3.21 16.90
C THR A 154 69.92 4.35 17.29
N TYR A 155 68.74 4.40 16.67
CA TYR A 155 67.75 5.44 16.92
C TYR A 155 66.31 4.89 16.89
N THR A 156 65.40 5.68 17.43
CA THR A 156 63.96 5.58 17.19
C THR A 156 63.58 6.67 16.18
N ALA A 157 62.81 6.34 15.15
CA ALA A 157 62.37 7.32 14.16
C ALA A 157 61.61 8.48 14.83
N ALA A 158 61.99 9.71 14.49
CA ALA A 158 61.37 10.92 15.01
C ALA A 158 60.25 11.40 14.07
N ASP A 159 59.25 12.07 14.64
CA ASP A 159 58.21 12.74 13.86
C ASP A 159 58.78 13.94 13.08
N MET A 160 58.27 14.15 11.86
CA MET A 160 58.61 15.30 11.03
C MET A 160 57.36 16.15 10.74
N GLN A 161 57.47 17.47 10.92
CA GLN A 161 56.46 18.44 10.51
C GLN A 161 56.99 19.31 9.37
N ALA A 162 56.33 19.28 8.21
CA ALA A 162 56.62 20.12 7.06
C ALA A 162 55.32 20.57 6.38
N ALA A 163 55.31 21.74 5.76
CA ALA A 163 54.15 22.23 5.02
C ALA A 163 53.83 21.37 3.77
N GLY A 164 54.85 20.76 3.18
CA GLY A 164 54.72 19.80 2.09
C GLY A 164 55.93 18.89 2.04
N ILE A 165 55.71 17.65 1.60
CA ILE A 165 56.76 16.66 1.34
C ILE A 165 56.58 16.20 -0.10
N THR A 166 57.63 16.32 -0.90
CA THR A 166 57.65 15.83 -2.28
C THR A 166 58.52 14.58 -2.31
N GLY A 167 57.90 13.43 -2.57
CA GLY A 167 58.57 12.14 -2.71
C GLY A 167 58.00 11.35 -3.88
N SER A 168 58.75 10.38 -4.39
CA SER A 168 58.28 9.45 -5.43
C SER A 168 57.27 8.44 -4.89
N SER A 169 57.31 8.14 -3.59
CA SER A 169 56.34 7.33 -2.86
C SER A 169 56.39 7.64 -1.37
N PHE A 170 55.33 7.28 -0.66
CA PHE A 170 55.25 7.33 0.80
C PHE A 170 55.04 5.92 1.33
N THR A 171 55.99 5.41 2.11
CA THR A 171 55.87 4.07 2.71
C THR A 171 55.47 4.21 4.16
N GLY A 172 54.31 3.65 4.52
CA GLY A 172 53.86 3.59 5.91
C GLY A 172 54.70 2.61 6.74
N ALA A 173 54.59 2.70 8.07
CA ALA A 173 55.34 1.82 8.98
C ALA A 173 55.07 0.32 8.78
N SER A 174 53.92 -0.05 8.20
CA SER A 174 53.57 -1.43 7.82
C SER A 174 54.24 -1.91 6.52
N GLY A 175 55.01 -1.06 5.84
CA GLY A 175 55.67 -1.36 4.56
C GLY A 175 54.81 -1.10 3.32
N ALA A 176 53.53 -0.73 3.47
CA ALA A 176 52.67 -0.37 2.35
C ALA A 176 53.10 0.98 1.74
N SER A 177 53.28 1.02 0.42
CA SER A 177 53.62 2.24 -0.30
C SER A 177 52.40 2.88 -0.96
N ILE A 178 52.27 4.19 -0.78
CA ILE A 178 51.39 5.06 -1.56
C ILE A 178 52.26 5.67 -2.65
N THR A 179 52.01 5.28 -3.90
CA THR A 179 52.77 5.74 -5.06
C THR A 179 52.06 6.84 -5.84
N ALA A 180 50.75 7.02 -5.62
CA ALA A 180 49.97 8.06 -6.27
C ALA A 180 48.71 8.43 -5.46
N PHE A 181 48.32 9.69 -5.60
CA PHE A 181 46.93 10.13 -5.38
C PHE A 181 46.28 10.23 -6.75
N LEU A 182 45.27 9.41 -7.04
CA LEU A 182 44.63 9.32 -8.36
C LEU A 182 43.31 10.08 -8.38
N ASP A 183 43.12 10.88 -9.43
CA ASP A 183 41.86 11.56 -9.71
C ASP A 183 41.15 10.92 -10.92
N GLU A 184 40.28 9.93 -10.66
CA GLU A 184 39.59 9.14 -11.68
C GLU A 184 38.13 8.87 -11.29
N ASP A 185 37.19 9.48 -12.02
CA ASP A 185 35.76 9.39 -11.73
C ASP A 185 35.16 7.97 -11.78
N ASN A 186 35.80 7.07 -12.54
CA ASN A 186 35.32 5.71 -12.75
C ASN A 186 36.15 4.65 -12.00
N MET A 187 37.19 5.05 -11.26
CA MET A 187 38.15 4.16 -10.61
C MET A 187 38.68 3.03 -11.51
N ALA A 188 38.82 3.28 -12.82
CA ALA A 188 39.14 2.22 -13.78
C ALA A 188 40.57 1.65 -13.66
N SER A 189 41.49 2.38 -13.02
CA SER A 189 42.86 1.92 -12.73
C SER A 189 43.11 1.69 -11.24
N ASP A 190 42.13 1.10 -10.55
CA ASP A 190 42.21 0.80 -9.14
C ASP A 190 43.49 0.02 -8.77
N SER A 191 44.15 0.48 -7.71
CA SER A 191 45.43 -0.09 -7.26
C SER A 191 45.50 -0.05 -5.74
N ALA A 192 46.08 -1.12 -5.17
CA ALA A 192 46.35 -1.20 -3.73
C ALA A 192 47.36 -0.16 -3.24
N THR A 193 48.14 0.46 -4.15
CA THR A 193 49.15 1.49 -3.85
C THR A 193 48.73 2.91 -4.27
N ALA A 194 47.47 3.08 -4.69
CA ALA A 194 46.91 4.37 -5.07
C ALA A 194 45.80 4.79 -4.11
N VAL A 195 45.72 6.08 -3.81
CA VAL A 195 44.65 6.67 -3.00
C VAL A 195 43.75 7.51 -3.91
N PRO A 196 42.44 7.26 -4.00
CA PRO A 196 41.55 8.08 -4.81
C PRO A 196 41.37 9.47 -4.19
N THR A 197 41.15 10.49 -5.02
CA THR A 197 40.75 11.81 -4.50
C THR A 197 39.30 11.80 -4.01
N GLN A 198 38.93 12.83 -3.23
CA GLN A 198 37.57 13.03 -2.78
C GLN A 198 36.58 13.23 -3.95
N GLN A 199 37.03 13.82 -5.07
CA GLN A 199 36.18 14.00 -6.25
C GLN A 199 35.96 12.68 -6.99
N SER A 200 37.00 11.85 -7.13
CA SER A 200 36.89 10.51 -7.72
C SER A 200 35.89 9.63 -7.00
N VAL A 201 35.96 9.60 -5.65
CA VAL A 201 35.02 8.83 -4.83
C VAL A 201 33.59 9.33 -5.02
N LYS A 202 33.39 10.66 -5.05
CA LYS A 202 32.08 11.25 -5.26
C LYS A 202 31.51 10.89 -6.63
N ALA A 203 32.29 11.06 -7.70
CA ALA A 203 31.85 10.79 -9.05
C ALA A 203 31.51 9.31 -9.27
N PHE A 204 32.34 8.40 -8.74
CA PHE A 204 32.07 6.96 -8.79
C PHE A 204 30.75 6.60 -8.10
N VAL A 205 30.55 7.08 -6.86
CA VAL A 205 29.32 6.81 -6.10
C VAL A 205 28.09 7.43 -6.78
N ASP A 206 28.19 8.67 -7.26
CA ASP A 206 27.08 9.33 -7.98
C ASP A 206 26.72 8.57 -9.27
N GLY A 207 27.71 8.04 -10.00
CA GLY A 207 27.51 7.22 -11.20
C GLY A 207 26.78 5.90 -10.91
N GLU A 208 27.22 5.18 -9.88
CA GLU A 208 26.58 3.93 -9.43
C GLU A 208 25.13 4.18 -8.94
N VAL A 209 24.92 5.21 -8.12
CA VAL A 209 23.59 5.59 -7.63
C VAL A 209 22.65 6.02 -8.76
N SER A 210 23.16 6.78 -9.74
CA SER A 210 22.40 7.16 -10.94
C SER A 210 21.94 5.94 -11.74
N THR A 211 22.84 4.98 -11.96
CA THR A 211 22.55 3.73 -12.67
C THR A 211 21.48 2.90 -11.96
N LEU A 212 21.59 2.78 -10.63
CA LEU A 212 20.60 2.08 -9.81
C LEU A 212 19.23 2.78 -9.85
N ASN A 213 19.19 4.10 -9.71
CA ASN A 213 17.95 4.89 -9.76
C ASN A 213 17.23 4.75 -11.10
N SER A 214 17.97 4.74 -12.21
CA SER A 214 17.41 4.52 -13.55
C SER A 214 16.78 3.12 -13.68
N THR A 215 17.47 2.11 -13.15
CA THR A 215 17.00 0.71 -13.15
C THR A 215 15.71 0.56 -12.33
N ILE A 216 15.68 1.12 -11.11
CA ILE A 216 14.50 1.10 -10.24
C ILE A 216 13.32 1.84 -10.88
N THR A 217 13.57 3.01 -11.46
CA THR A 217 12.53 3.82 -12.13
C THR A 217 11.89 3.03 -13.27
N THR A 218 12.72 2.35 -14.08
CA THR A 218 12.27 1.49 -15.16
C THR A 218 11.45 0.31 -14.63
N ALA A 219 11.94 -0.37 -13.59
CA ALA A 219 11.23 -1.49 -12.97
C ALA A 219 9.87 -1.07 -12.38
N ASN A 220 9.80 0.04 -11.66
CA ASN A 220 8.57 0.60 -11.11
C ASN A 220 7.56 0.96 -12.21
N THR A 221 8.04 1.56 -13.30
CA THR A 221 7.20 1.90 -14.47
C THR A 221 6.61 0.63 -15.11
N ASN A 222 7.42 -0.41 -15.25
CA ASN A 222 6.97 -1.71 -15.78
C ASN A 222 5.93 -2.37 -14.86
N MET A 223 6.16 -2.36 -13.54
CA MET A 223 5.19 -2.89 -12.57
C MET A 223 3.88 -2.12 -12.60
N LEU A 224 3.92 -0.79 -12.63
CA LEU A 224 2.72 0.04 -12.74
C LEU A 224 1.95 -0.26 -14.02
N THR A 225 2.65 -0.41 -15.15
CA THR A 225 2.04 -0.78 -16.44
C THR A 225 1.38 -2.15 -16.38
N TYR A 226 2.05 -3.15 -15.79
CA TYR A 226 1.50 -4.49 -15.60
C TYR A 226 0.24 -4.47 -14.73
N VAL A 227 0.30 -3.81 -13.56
CA VAL A 227 -0.82 -3.69 -12.63
C VAL A 227 -2.01 -2.98 -13.28
N ASN A 228 -1.78 -1.86 -13.97
CA ASN A 228 -2.85 -1.14 -14.66
C ASN A 228 -3.50 -1.97 -15.77
N THR A 229 -2.69 -2.72 -16.53
CA THR A 229 -3.18 -3.63 -17.57
C THR A 229 -4.00 -4.76 -16.96
N ALA A 230 -3.50 -5.39 -15.90
CA ALA A 230 -4.20 -6.44 -15.17
C ALA A 230 -5.53 -5.92 -14.60
N ASN A 231 -5.54 -4.77 -13.93
CA ASN A 231 -6.74 -4.14 -13.38
C ASN A 231 -7.76 -3.79 -14.49
N THR A 232 -7.29 -3.29 -15.63
CA THR A 232 -8.16 -2.99 -16.79
C THR A 232 -8.80 -4.26 -17.33
N ASN A 233 -8.02 -5.33 -17.51
CA ASN A 233 -8.51 -6.62 -17.97
C ASN A 233 -9.48 -7.26 -16.97
N MET A 234 -9.18 -7.18 -15.66
CA MET A 234 -10.07 -7.66 -14.60
C MET A 234 -11.38 -6.89 -14.59
N LYS A 235 -11.34 -5.55 -14.72
CA LYS A 235 -12.54 -4.73 -14.82
C LYS A 235 -13.37 -5.14 -16.04
N ALA A 236 -12.76 -5.28 -17.21
CA ALA A 236 -13.46 -5.71 -18.42
C ALA A 236 -14.08 -7.11 -18.29
N TYR A 237 -13.40 -8.03 -17.61
CA TYR A 237 -13.93 -9.36 -17.32
C TYR A 237 -15.15 -9.31 -16.39
N VAL A 238 -15.06 -8.55 -15.28
CA VAL A 238 -16.16 -8.38 -14.33
C VAL A 238 -17.35 -7.68 -15.00
N ASP A 239 -17.11 -6.53 -15.66
CA ASP A 239 -18.14 -5.79 -16.40
C ASP A 239 -18.80 -6.67 -17.49
N GLY A 240 -18.07 -7.64 -18.06
CA GLY A 240 -18.59 -8.57 -19.05
C GLY A 240 -19.52 -9.63 -18.46
N LEU A 241 -19.22 -10.14 -17.26
CA LEU A 241 -20.06 -11.10 -16.54
C LEU A 241 -21.34 -10.45 -16.01
N ASP A 242 -21.23 -9.22 -15.48
CA ASP A 242 -22.34 -8.43 -14.94
C ASP A 242 -23.50 -8.28 -15.95
N ARG A 243 -23.17 -8.12 -17.23
CA ARG A 243 -24.16 -7.96 -18.31
C ARG A 243 -25.00 -9.20 -18.60
N ASP A 244 -24.58 -10.38 -18.14
CA ASP A 244 -25.34 -11.63 -18.31
C ASP A 244 -26.35 -11.85 -17.17
N ASP A 245 -26.31 -11.05 -16.09
CA ASP A 245 -27.25 -11.12 -14.96
C ASP A 245 -28.57 -10.38 -15.23
N ASP A 246 -28.73 -9.73 -16.39
CA ASP A 246 -29.98 -9.08 -16.80
C ASP A 246 -31.14 -10.08 -16.94
N LEU A 247 -32.29 -9.79 -16.33
CA LEU A 247 -33.51 -10.57 -16.55
C LEU A 247 -34.19 -10.15 -17.86
N ALA A 248 -34.13 -11.01 -18.87
CA ALA A 248 -34.93 -10.85 -20.09
C ALA A 248 -36.38 -11.33 -19.88
N PHE A 249 -37.36 -10.52 -20.29
CA PHE A 249 -38.79 -10.87 -20.26
C PHE A 249 -39.54 -10.29 -21.47
N THR A 250 -40.71 -10.83 -21.78
CA THR A 250 -41.58 -10.36 -22.88
C THR A 250 -43.02 -10.40 -22.40
N GLY A 251 -43.75 -9.31 -22.60
CA GLY A 251 -45.17 -9.27 -22.28
C GLY A 251 -46.04 -9.82 -23.40
N ASP A 252 -47.36 -9.86 -23.17
CA ASP A 252 -48.35 -10.25 -24.18
C ASP A 252 -48.39 -9.31 -25.40
N ASP A 253 -47.78 -8.12 -25.28
CA ASP A 253 -47.59 -7.19 -26.39
C ASP A 253 -46.45 -7.58 -27.36
N GLY A 254 -45.70 -8.64 -27.03
CA GLY A 254 -44.60 -9.16 -27.82
C GLY A 254 -43.32 -8.32 -27.77
N THR A 255 -43.25 -7.28 -26.91
CA THR A 255 -42.05 -6.46 -26.77
C THR A 255 -41.06 -7.10 -25.80
N GLY A 256 -39.90 -7.52 -26.30
CA GLY A 256 -38.80 -8.02 -25.48
C GLY A 256 -38.13 -6.90 -24.71
N ARG A 257 -37.93 -7.10 -23.41
CA ARG A 257 -37.26 -6.15 -22.50
C ARG A 257 -36.20 -6.88 -21.69
N THR A 258 -35.17 -6.15 -21.27
CA THR A 258 -34.18 -6.60 -20.29
C THR A 258 -34.27 -5.69 -19.06
N LEU A 259 -34.13 -6.27 -17.87
CA LEU A 259 -34.00 -5.56 -16.62
C LEU A 259 -32.60 -5.77 -16.07
N ASP A 260 -31.87 -4.67 -15.96
CA ASP A 260 -30.64 -4.57 -15.18
C ASP A 260 -30.97 -4.77 -13.69
N LEU A 261 -30.48 -5.87 -13.12
CA LEU A 261 -30.74 -6.26 -11.73
C LEU A 261 -29.83 -5.53 -10.72
N ASP A 262 -28.80 -4.79 -11.17
CA ASP A 262 -27.89 -4.04 -10.31
C ASP A 262 -28.47 -2.70 -9.87
N GLY A 263 -29.32 -2.11 -10.71
CA GLY A 263 -30.00 -0.84 -10.43
C GLY A 263 -31.53 -0.91 -10.42
N GLY A 264 -32.12 -1.97 -10.96
CA GLY A 264 -33.55 -2.08 -11.22
C GLY A 264 -34.30 -3.02 -10.28
N THR A 265 -35.63 -2.90 -10.25
CA THR A 265 -36.52 -3.88 -9.61
C THR A 265 -37.60 -4.32 -10.59
N LEU A 266 -37.91 -5.61 -10.64
CA LEU A 266 -39.05 -6.12 -11.41
C LEU A 266 -40.32 -5.92 -10.59
N THR A 267 -41.21 -5.04 -11.05
CA THR A 267 -42.54 -4.89 -10.46
C THR A 267 -43.55 -5.73 -11.24
N ILE A 268 -44.19 -6.67 -10.56
CA ILE A 268 -45.33 -7.43 -11.11
C ILE A 268 -46.61 -6.82 -10.55
N ALA A 269 -47.36 -6.09 -11.36
CA ALA A 269 -48.63 -5.49 -10.98
C ALA A 269 -49.79 -6.46 -11.27
N GLY A 270 -50.75 -6.60 -10.34
CA GLY A 270 -51.93 -7.45 -10.54
C GLY A 270 -52.92 -6.89 -11.58
N GLY A 271 -53.05 -5.57 -11.72
CA GLY A 271 -54.06 -4.97 -12.59
C GLY A 271 -55.45 -4.94 -11.95
N THR A 272 -56.52 -4.99 -12.74
CA THR A 272 -57.90 -4.95 -12.22
C THR A 272 -58.40 -6.35 -11.89
N GLY A 273 -58.78 -6.60 -10.64
CA GLY A 273 -59.38 -7.85 -10.19
C GLY A 273 -58.37 -8.96 -9.85
N ILE A 274 -57.08 -8.66 -9.93
CA ILE A 274 -55.98 -9.50 -9.47
C ILE A 274 -55.13 -8.63 -8.54
N THR A 275 -54.80 -9.16 -7.37
CA THR A 275 -53.80 -8.57 -6.47
C THR A 275 -52.51 -9.35 -6.61
N SER A 276 -51.40 -8.64 -6.83
CA SER A 276 -50.05 -9.21 -6.69
C SER A 276 -49.49 -8.91 -5.31
N ALA A 277 -48.87 -9.91 -4.68
CA ALA A 277 -48.17 -9.75 -3.41
C ALA A 277 -46.80 -10.43 -3.46
N SER A 278 -45.76 -9.74 -3.00
CA SER A 278 -44.43 -10.32 -2.88
C SER A 278 -44.25 -11.00 -1.52
N GLY A 279 -43.74 -12.22 -1.55
CA GLY A 279 -43.16 -12.92 -0.41
C GLY A 279 -41.62 -12.93 -0.51
N ALA A 280 -40.95 -13.44 0.52
CA ALA A 280 -39.48 -13.46 0.57
C ALA A 280 -38.81 -14.25 -0.58
N SER A 281 -39.51 -15.21 -1.20
CA SER A 281 -38.99 -16.00 -2.33
C SER A 281 -40.07 -16.39 -3.34
N SER A 282 -41.19 -15.65 -3.36
CA SER A 282 -42.29 -15.92 -4.28
C SER A 282 -43.07 -14.64 -4.57
N VAL A 283 -43.77 -14.62 -5.70
CA VAL A 283 -44.82 -13.64 -5.97
C VAL A 283 -46.12 -14.42 -6.12
N THR A 284 -47.14 -14.04 -5.37
CA THR A 284 -48.48 -14.61 -5.49
C THR A 284 -49.36 -13.67 -6.29
N LEU A 285 -50.15 -14.24 -7.19
CA LEU A 285 -51.19 -13.56 -7.95
C LEU A 285 -52.53 -14.13 -7.49
N GLY A 286 -53.29 -13.33 -6.75
CA GLY A 286 -54.58 -13.71 -6.19
C GLY A 286 -55.72 -13.07 -6.96
N LEU A 287 -56.82 -13.78 -7.16
CA LEU A 287 -58.08 -13.18 -7.59
C LEU A 287 -58.63 -12.31 -6.46
N ASP A 288 -59.06 -11.10 -6.78
CA ASP A 288 -59.77 -10.28 -5.82
C ASP A 288 -61.17 -10.84 -5.61
N ASN A 289 -61.60 -10.89 -4.34
CA ASN A 289 -62.99 -11.17 -4.02
C ASN A 289 -63.89 -10.14 -4.72
N THR A 290 -65.01 -10.61 -5.24
CA THR A 290 -66.05 -9.71 -5.71
C THR A 290 -66.91 -9.22 -4.54
N ALA A 291 -67.81 -8.27 -4.79
CA ALA A 291 -68.78 -7.82 -3.78
C ALA A 291 -69.87 -8.86 -3.47
N VAL A 292 -69.90 -9.99 -4.19
CA VAL A 292 -70.87 -11.06 -3.98
C VAL A 292 -70.44 -11.92 -2.79
N SER A 293 -71.34 -12.07 -1.82
CA SER A 293 -71.11 -12.98 -0.69
C SER A 293 -71.21 -14.44 -1.15
N ALA A 294 -70.30 -15.29 -0.69
CA ALA A 294 -70.38 -16.72 -0.95
C ALA A 294 -71.67 -17.29 -0.30
N GLY A 295 -72.46 -18.01 -1.09
CA GLY A 295 -73.72 -18.58 -0.65
C GLY A 295 -74.45 -19.26 -1.81
N ASN A 296 -75.54 -19.94 -1.47
CA ASN A 296 -76.48 -20.43 -2.47
C ASN A 296 -77.41 -19.27 -2.86
N TYR A 297 -77.59 -19.05 -4.15
CA TYR A 297 -78.59 -18.14 -4.69
C TYR A 297 -79.57 -18.99 -5.49
N GLY A 298 -80.84 -18.92 -5.11
CA GLY A 298 -81.93 -19.72 -5.65
C GLY A 298 -82.38 -20.84 -4.71
N SER A 299 -83.65 -21.22 -4.82
CA SER A 299 -84.28 -22.30 -4.07
C SER A 299 -85.43 -22.92 -4.88
N ALA A 300 -86.16 -23.87 -4.29
CA ALA A 300 -87.38 -24.39 -4.90
C ALA A 300 -88.45 -23.29 -5.15
N THR A 301 -88.36 -22.16 -4.44
CA THR A 301 -89.32 -21.05 -4.51
C THR A 301 -88.71 -19.72 -4.99
N ALA A 302 -87.43 -19.70 -5.39
CA ALA A 302 -86.76 -18.50 -5.90
C ALA A 302 -85.69 -18.82 -6.96
N VAL A 303 -85.53 -17.96 -7.97
CA VAL A 303 -84.47 -18.08 -8.99
C VAL A 303 -83.30 -17.15 -8.69
N ALA A 304 -82.08 -17.60 -9.00
CA ALA A 304 -80.88 -16.76 -8.87
C ALA A 304 -80.86 -15.64 -9.91
N THR A 305 -80.36 -14.47 -9.53
CA THR A 305 -80.08 -13.33 -10.40
C THR A 305 -78.65 -12.86 -10.15
N PHE A 306 -77.96 -12.38 -11.19
CA PHE A 306 -76.58 -11.91 -11.07
C PHE A 306 -76.30 -10.71 -11.99
N THR A 307 -75.31 -9.91 -11.62
CA THR A 307 -74.72 -8.84 -12.44
C THR A 307 -73.24 -9.12 -12.62
N VAL A 308 -72.66 -8.81 -13.79
CA VAL A 308 -71.23 -9.00 -14.08
C VAL A 308 -70.54 -7.68 -14.41
N ASP A 309 -69.26 -7.55 -14.06
CA ASP A 309 -68.41 -6.43 -14.48
C ASP A 309 -67.84 -6.62 -15.90
N ALA A 310 -67.14 -5.60 -16.40
CA ALA A 310 -66.49 -5.62 -17.72
C ALA A 310 -65.34 -6.65 -17.82
N GLN A 311 -64.85 -7.16 -16.69
CA GLN A 311 -63.88 -8.25 -16.63
C GLN A 311 -64.56 -9.63 -16.51
N GLY A 312 -65.91 -9.68 -16.52
CA GLY A 312 -66.70 -10.91 -16.49
C GLY A 312 -66.94 -11.51 -15.10
N ARG A 313 -66.59 -10.80 -14.02
CA ARG A 313 -66.78 -11.29 -12.64
C ARG A 313 -68.15 -10.87 -12.11
N LEU A 314 -68.77 -11.67 -11.24
CA LEU A 314 -70.06 -11.32 -10.64
C LEU A 314 -69.89 -10.16 -9.64
N THR A 315 -70.61 -9.06 -9.82
CA THR A 315 -70.60 -7.90 -8.90
C THR A 315 -71.79 -7.86 -7.96
N ALA A 316 -72.87 -8.55 -8.31
CA ALA A 316 -74.04 -8.75 -7.45
C ALA A 316 -74.64 -10.12 -7.72
N ALA A 317 -75.16 -10.75 -6.67
CA ALA A 317 -76.02 -11.93 -6.78
C ALA A 317 -77.19 -11.78 -5.80
N GLY A 318 -78.36 -12.26 -6.21
CA GLY A 318 -79.60 -12.17 -5.43
C GLY A 318 -80.62 -13.21 -5.88
N GLU A 319 -81.79 -13.21 -5.25
CA GLU A 319 -82.88 -14.15 -5.55
C GLU A 319 -84.15 -13.39 -5.93
N ALA A 320 -84.95 -13.98 -6.83
CA ALA A 320 -86.29 -13.51 -7.18
C ALA A 320 -87.31 -14.62 -6.97
N SER A 321 -88.42 -14.36 -6.25
CA SER A 321 -89.43 -15.37 -5.92
C SER A 321 -90.20 -15.89 -7.14
N ILE A 322 -90.57 -17.16 -7.10
CA ILE A 322 -91.44 -17.82 -8.09
C ILE A 322 -92.89 -17.70 -7.61
N THR A 323 -93.72 -16.93 -8.33
CA THR A 323 -95.16 -16.78 -8.03
C THR A 323 -96.01 -17.25 -9.20
N THR A 324 -96.79 -18.31 -9.02
CA THR A 324 -97.74 -18.84 -10.02
C THR A 324 -99.10 -19.10 -9.38
N SER A 325 -100.17 -18.97 -10.16
CA SER A 325 -101.54 -19.23 -9.72
C SER A 325 -102.31 -20.03 -10.77
N LEU A 326 -103.24 -20.85 -10.32
CA LEU A 326 -104.18 -21.60 -11.17
C LEU A 326 -105.55 -20.97 -11.02
N THR A 327 -106.05 -20.40 -12.11
CA THR A 327 -107.40 -19.88 -12.18
C THR A 327 -108.37 -20.99 -12.60
N ILE A 328 -109.51 -21.11 -11.91
CA ILE A 328 -110.50 -22.17 -12.08
C ILE A 328 -111.85 -21.54 -12.36
N GLN A 329 -112.50 -21.97 -13.44
CA GLN A 329 -113.85 -21.54 -13.84
C GLN A 329 -114.88 -22.63 -13.51
N SER A 330 -116.09 -22.22 -13.12
CA SER A 330 -117.23 -23.11 -12.83
C SER A 330 -118.53 -22.58 -13.45
N ASP A 331 -119.52 -23.45 -13.64
CA ASP A 331 -120.80 -23.17 -14.31
C ASP A 331 -121.70 -22.15 -13.56
N ASP A 332 -121.44 -21.84 -12.28
CA ASP A 332 -122.14 -20.80 -11.49
C ASP A 332 -121.36 -19.47 -11.36
N ALA A 333 -120.41 -19.24 -12.27
CA ALA A 333 -119.76 -17.95 -12.61
C ALA A 333 -119.12 -17.11 -11.48
N ALA A 334 -117.85 -17.43 -11.15
CA ALA A 334 -116.73 -16.51 -10.88
C ALA A 334 -115.38 -17.27 -10.96
N ASP A 335 -114.32 -16.63 -11.47
CA ASP A 335 -112.95 -17.20 -11.46
C ASP A 335 -112.45 -17.35 -10.02
N ASN A 336 -112.16 -18.58 -9.61
CA ASN A 336 -111.46 -18.83 -8.36
C ASN A 336 -109.97 -19.02 -8.64
N VAL A 337 -109.13 -18.27 -7.93
CA VAL A 337 -107.67 -18.36 -8.09
C VAL A 337 -107.10 -19.17 -6.92
N VAL A 338 -106.37 -20.24 -7.25
CA VAL A 338 -105.58 -21.02 -6.30
C VAL A 338 -104.14 -20.55 -6.44
N ALA A 339 -103.59 -19.90 -5.41
CA ALA A 339 -102.17 -19.63 -5.39
C ALA A 339 -101.43 -20.95 -5.21
N LEU A 340 -100.73 -21.44 -6.25
CA LEU A 340 -100.10 -22.78 -6.21
C LEU A 340 -99.04 -22.89 -5.11
N ALA A 341 -98.48 -21.75 -4.70
CA ALA A 341 -97.48 -21.69 -3.64
C ALA A 341 -98.07 -21.90 -2.23
N THR A 342 -99.36 -21.66 -2.01
CA THR A 342 -99.93 -21.60 -0.65
C THR A 342 -101.26 -22.33 -0.46
N ASP A 343 -102.06 -22.48 -1.52
CA ASP A 343 -103.46 -22.89 -1.40
C ASP A 343 -103.68 -24.35 -1.84
N LYS A 344 -104.81 -24.95 -1.41
CA LYS A 344 -105.25 -26.28 -1.85
C LYS A 344 -106.54 -26.19 -2.67
N LEU A 345 -106.57 -26.81 -3.86
CA LEU A 345 -107.79 -27.01 -4.62
C LEU A 345 -108.59 -28.20 -4.05
N LYS A 346 -109.85 -27.98 -3.67
CA LYS A 346 -110.77 -29.02 -3.20
C LYS A 346 -111.88 -29.26 -4.22
N LEU A 347 -112.11 -30.52 -4.61
CA LEU A 347 -113.20 -30.94 -5.49
C LEU A 347 -114.21 -31.80 -4.71
N LEU A 348 -115.51 -31.58 -4.92
CA LEU A 348 -116.61 -32.22 -4.15
C LEU A 348 -117.63 -32.86 -5.10
N GLY A 349 -118.11 -34.06 -4.80
CA GLY A 349 -119.01 -34.84 -5.67
C GLY A 349 -120.45 -34.35 -5.77
N GLY A 350 -121.04 -33.87 -4.66
CA GLY A 350 -122.44 -33.43 -4.62
C GLY A 350 -123.41 -34.55 -4.19
N LEU A 351 -124.71 -34.40 -4.48
CA LEU A 351 -125.76 -35.35 -4.11
C LEU A 351 -125.80 -36.54 -5.10
N ASN A 352 -125.80 -37.77 -4.59
CA ASN A 352 -125.77 -39.02 -5.38
C ASN A 352 -124.53 -39.19 -6.27
N ILE A 353 -123.48 -38.40 -6.02
CA ILE A 353 -122.16 -38.50 -6.65
C ILE A 353 -121.11 -38.44 -5.55
N THR A 354 -120.32 -39.50 -5.40
CA THR A 354 -119.15 -39.50 -4.53
C THR A 354 -117.92 -39.10 -5.34
N SER A 355 -117.20 -38.07 -4.87
CA SER A 355 -115.87 -37.73 -5.37
C SER A 355 -114.80 -38.39 -4.50
N SER A 356 -113.87 -39.13 -5.10
CA SER A 356 -112.66 -39.63 -4.45
C SER A 356 -111.42 -39.13 -5.17
N ASN A 357 -110.35 -38.91 -4.42
CA ASN A 357 -109.02 -38.65 -4.99
C ASN A 357 -108.10 -39.79 -4.57
N SER A 358 -107.39 -40.36 -5.54
CA SER A 358 -106.29 -41.29 -5.32
C SER A 358 -105.13 -40.91 -6.22
N ALA A 359 -104.02 -40.50 -5.62
CA ALA A 359 -102.85 -39.96 -6.31
C ALA A 359 -103.22 -38.74 -7.17
N ASP A 360 -102.97 -38.82 -8.49
CA ASP A 360 -103.19 -37.73 -9.42
C ASP A 360 -104.60 -37.75 -10.06
N ASP A 361 -105.37 -38.81 -9.78
CA ASP A 361 -106.71 -38.98 -10.33
C ASP A 361 -107.80 -38.53 -9.34
N VAL A 362 -108.73 -37.73 -9.84
CA VAL A 362 -109.99 -37.41 -9.16
C VAL A 362 -111.12 -38.11 -9.89
N THR A 363 -111.78 -39.04 -9.21
CA THR A 363 -112.91 -39.81 -9.76
C THR A 363 -114.22 -39.32 -9.19
N PHE A 364 -115.23 -39.14 -10.05
CA PHE A 364 -116.61 -38.90 -9.67
C PHE A 364 -117.44 -40.11 -10.09
N ALA A 365 -118.05 -40.77 -9.11
CA ALA A 365 -118.88 -41.96 -9.34
C ALA A 365 -120.28 -41.74 -8.78
N MET A 366 -121.30 -42.25 -9.49
CA MET A 366 -122.67 -42.25 -9.00
C MET A 366 -122.82 -43.23 -7.83
N ASP A 367 -123.60 -42.85 -6.82
CA ASP A 367 -123.76 -43.67 -5.63
C ASP A 367 -124.53 -44.97 -5.94
N THR A 368 -124.14 -46.07 -5.29
CA THR A 368 -124.78 -47.39 -5.50
C THR A 368 -126.21 -47.47 -4.95
N THR A 369 -126.59 -46.52 -4.09
CA THR A 369 -127.96 -46.33 -3.60
C THR A 369 -128.30 -44.85 -3.73
N LEU A 370 -129.22 -44.54 -4.64
CA LEU A 370 -129.63 -43.17 -4.90
C LEU A 370 -130.74 -42.80 -3.89
N THR A 371 -130.35 -42.08 -2.84
CA THR A 371 -131.26 -41.70 -1.75
C THR A 371 -131.71 -40.26 -1.94
N GLY A 372 -132.97 -39.95 -1.60
CA GLY A 372 -133.50 -38.59 -1.72
C GLY A 372 -133.86 -38.15 -3.14
N MET A 373 -133.87 -39.07 -4.11
CA MET A 373 -134.40 -38.78 -5.44
C MET A 373 -135.92 -38.60 -5.40
N THR A 374 -136.41 -37.43 -5.82
CA THR A 374 -137.85 -37.11 -5.83
C THR A 374 -138.59 -37.73 -7.01
N ALA A 375 -137.93 -37.90 -8.15
CA ALA A 375 -138.46 -38.61 -9.32
C ALA A 375 -137.32 -39.21 -10.14
N GLY A 376 -137.47 -40.46 -10.58
CA GLY A 376 -136.57 -41.11 -11.55
C GLY A 376 -137.32 -41.35 -12.86
N THR A 377 -136.92 -40.68 -13.93
CA THR A 377 -137.43 -40.96 -15.29
C THR A 377 -136.41 -41.81 -16.01
N PHE A 378 -136.78 -43.05 -16.32
CA PHE A 378 -135.94 -43.97 -17.10
C PHE A 378 -136.46 -44.02 -18.54
N SER A 379 -135.61 -43.74 -19.52
CA SER A 379 -135.99 -43.72 -20.94
C SER A 379 -136.04 -45.12 -21.57
N GLY A 380 -135.74 -46.17 -20.80
CA GLY A 380 -135.70 -47.56 -21.24
C GLY A 380 -136.36 -48.52 -20.25
N GLN A 381 -136.30 -49.82 -20.56
CA GLN A 381 -136.83 -50.85 -19.67
C GLN A 381 -136.11 -50.83 -18.32
N VAL A 382 -136.88 -50.86 -17.24
CA VAL A 382 -136.36 -50.96 -15.88
C VAL A 382 -136.34 -52.44 -15.49
N GLN A 383 -135.15 -53.05 -15.52
CA GLN A 383 -134.93 -54.39 -14.99
C GLN A 383 -134.61 -54.26 -13.50
N ALA A 384 -135.62 -54.46 -12.64
CA ALA A 384 -135.43 -54.43 -11.20
C ALA A 384 -135.82 -55.77 -10.58
N GLY A 385 -135.10 -56.18 -9.53
CA GLY A 385 -135.40 -57.42 -8.82
C GLY A 385 -136.77 -57.40 -8.14
N THR A 386 -137.11 -56.28 -7.49
CA THR A 386 -138.46 -55.98 -6.97
C THR A 386 -138.75 -54.51 -7.20
N LEU A 387 -139.93 -54.18 -7.72
CA LEU A 387 -140.48 -52.83 -7.66
C LEU A 387 -141.45 -52.80 -6.49
N THR A 388 -141.06 -52.14 -5.41
CA THR A 388 -141.97 -51.81 -4.31
C THR A 388 -142.39 -50.36 -4.49
N ASP A 389 -143.29 -50.12 -5.44
CA ASP A 389 -143.92 -48.81 -5.56
C ASP A 389 -145.20 -48.79 -4.71
N GLY A 390 -145.57 -47.61 -4.22
CA GLY A 390 -146.81 -47.45 -3.46
C GLY A 390 -148.06 -47.68 -4.32
N THR A 391 -147.96 -47.47 -5.63
CA THR A 391 -149.00 -47.73 -6.62
C THR A 391 -148.36 -47.91 -8.00
N ALA A 392 -148.25 -49.15 -8.48
CA ALA A 392 -147.79 -49.44 -9.83
C ALA A 392 -148.88 -49.06 -10.84
N SER A 393 -148.60 -48.06 -11.69
CA SER A 393 -149.49 -47.63 -12.77
C SER A 393 -148.80 -47.84 -14.12
N ILE A 394 -149.30 -48.78 -14.91
CA ILE A 394 -148.91 -48.93 -16.32
C ILE A 394 -149.94 -48.16 -17.15
N SER A 395 -149.59 -46.95 -17.59
CA SER A 395 -150.51 -46.08 -18.34
C SER A 395 -150.83 -46.63 -19.74
N SER A 396 -149.98 -47.51 -20.28
CA SER A 396 -150.13 -48.16 -21.57
C SER A 396 -149.18 -49.36 -21.69
N GLY A 397 -149.61 -50.44 -22.35
CA GLY A 397 -148.80 -51.65 -22.56
C GLY A 397 -149.36 -52.87 -21.84
N SER A 398 -148.80 -54.05 -22.13
CA SER A 398 -149.24 -55.32 -21.54
C SER A 398 -148.38 -55.68 -20.34
N ALA A 399 -148.99 -56.08 -19.23
CA ALA A 399 -148.28 -56.86 -18.22
C ALA A 399 -148.34 -58.34 -18.65
N THR A 400 -147.21 -58.89 -19.10
CA THR A 400 -147.10 -60.30 -19.54
C THR A 400 -146.30 -61.12 -18.53
N GLY A 401 -146.54 -62.43 -18.48
CA GLY A 401 -145.78 -63.34 -17.60
C GLY A 401 -146.10 -63.21 -16.10
N LEU A 402 -147.23 -62.59 -15.75
CA LEU A 402 -147.72 -62.55 -14.37
C LEU A 402 -148.11 -63.96 -13.92
N VAL A 403 -147.37 -64.51 -12.95
CA VAL A 403 -147.61 -65.87 -12.42
C VAL A 403 -148.80 -65.88 -11.47
N ASN A 404 -148.86 -64.92 -10.55
CA ASN A 404 -149.98 -64.71 -9.63
C ASN A 404 -150.36 -63.23 -9.63
N VAL A 405 -151.65 -62.94 -9.82
CA VAL A 405 -152.21 -61.61 -9.56
C VAL A 405 -153.03 -61.70 -8.29
N THR A 406 -152.46 -61.19 -7.19
CA THR A 406 -153.18 -61.03 -5.93
C THR A 406 -153.61 -59.57 -5.83
N ALA A 407 -154.87 -59.29 -6.16
CA ALA A 407 -155.46 -57.97 -6.00
C ALA A 407 -156.27 -57.92 -4.69
N SER A 408 -156.02 -56.93 -3.84
CA SER A 408 -156.79 -56.70 -2.61
C SER A 408 -158.07 -55.89 -2.85
N GLY A 409 -158.28 -55.38 -4.07
CA GLY A 409 -159.41 -54.55 -4.48
C GLY A 409 -160.11 -55.07 -5.73
N ILE A 410 -161.09 -54.30 -6.21
CA ILE A 410 -161.87 -54.64 -7.41
C ILE A 410 -160.94 -54.76 -8.61
N VAL A 411 -160.92 -55.94 -9.23
CA VAL A 411 -160.28 -56.15 -10.53
C VAL A 411 -161.34 -55.92 -11.59
N SER A 412 -161.23 -54.82 -12.34
CA SER A 412 -162.10 -54.51 -13.47
C SER A 412 -161.35 -54.79 -14.77
N PHE A 413 -161.86 -55.70 -15.59
CA PHE A 413 -161.28 -56.03 -16.89
C PHE A 413 -162.28 -55.76 -18.01
N GLY A 414 -161.77 -55.39 -19.19
CA GLY A 414 -162.61 -55.19 -20.38
C GLY A 414 -163.16 -56.51 -20.93
N THR A 415 -162.30 -57.52 -21.06
CA THR A 415 -162.65 -58.89 -21.46
C THR A 415 -161.73 -59.87 -20.75
N LEU A 416 -162.28 -60.88 -20.10
CA LEU A 416 -161.52 -62.03 -19.64
C LEU A 416 -161.78 -63.17 -20.60
N THR A 417 -160.74 -63.58 -21.31
CA THR A 417 -160.76 -64.80 -22.10
C THR A 417 -159.97 -65.83 -21.31
N ASP A 418 -160.67 -66.73 -20.62
CA ASP A 418 -160.01 -67.85 -19.96
C ASP A 418 -159.84 -68.98 -20.98
N SER A 419 -158.59 -69.40 -21.20
CA SER A 419 -158.27 -70.58 -21.99
C SER A 419 -158.30 -71.77 -21.06
N GLY A 420 -159.42 -72.48 -21.01
CA GLY A 420 -159.45 -73.83 -20.46
C GLY A 420 -158.41 -74.73 -21.12
#